data_AF-A0A510PR04-F1
#
_entry.id   AF-A0A510PR04-F1
#
_cell.length_a   1.000
_cell.length_b   1.000
_cell.length_c   1.000
_cell.angle_alpha   90.00
_cell.angle_beta   90.00
_cell.angle_gamma   90.00
#
_symmetry.space_group_name_H-M   'P 1'
#
loop_
_entity.id
_entity.type
_entity.pdbx_description
1 polymer ?
#
loop_
_entity_poly.entity_id
_entity_poly.type
_entity_poly.pdbx_seq_one_letter_code
_entity_poly.pdbx_strand_id
1 'polypeptide(L)'
;QSTVERIKEHPIVLAVQDTTSLDFTTQKAKKGMGYLDYKKSFGLKVHTTLGVSPQGIPLGLINQYVWAREEKNLGIAKQRKKRETEEKESQRWLDSLSETQQQIPEDIQVVTIGDCEADIFDLFAQSRSPNSHLLIRGTHNRKVNYLEDKQKSGHPEPKYLHQSIREIKACGSLDVQVKRNPNHEARLAKLTVRFASFEIQVPSHHSKATPRQPVKLQVILAEEENPHTGVNPISWLLLTSLDISSFESAITCVRWYSYRWLIERYH
;
A
#
# COMPACT_ATOMS: atom_id res chain seq x y z
N GLN A 1 3.00 -6.80 23.47
CA GLN A 1 2.43 -8.08 23.98
C GLN A 1 0.90 -8.12 23.91
N SER A 2 0.16 -7.10 24.39
CA SER A 2 -1.33 -7.12 24.35
C SER A 2 -1.95 -7.16 22.94
N THR A 3 -1.37 -6.50 21.93
CA THR A 3 -1.93 -6.51 20.56
C THR A 3 -1.89 -7.90 19.93
N VAL A 4 -0.77 -8.62 20.05
CA VAL A 4 -0.61 -9.96 19.44
C VAL A 4 -1.61 -10.95 20.03
N GLU A 5 -1.90 -10.88 21.33
CA GLU A 5 -2.92 -11.74 21.94
C GLU A 5 -4.32 -11.49 21.36
N ARG A 6 -4.70 -10.22 21.13
CA ARG A 6 -5.97 -9.93 20.44
C ARG A 6 -5.97 -10.41 18.99
N ILE A 7 -4.82 -10.34 18.30
CA ILE A 7 -4.69 -10.81 16.92
C ILE A 7 -4.90 -12.32 16.83
N LYS A 8 -4.43 -13.11 17.80
CA LYS A 8 -4.62 -14.57 17.85
C LYS A 8 -6.08 -15.02 17.90
N GLU A 9 -7.00 -14.13 18.26
CA GLU A 9 -8.45 -14.41 18.23
C GLU A 9 -9.04 -14.33 16.81
N HIS A 10 -8.24 -13.94 15.81
CA HIS A 10 -8.67 -13.77 14.43
C HIS A 10 -7.84 -14.64 13.46
N PRO A 11 -8.47 -15.30 12.47
CA PRO A 11 -7.74 -16.06 11.45
C PRO A 11 -7.03 -15.15 10.44
N ILE A 12 -7.45 -13.89 10.33
CA ILE A 12 -6.91 -12.89 9.41
C ILE A 12 -6.74 -11.57 10.17
N VAL A 13 -5.62 -10.88 9.97
CA VAL A 13 -5.39 -9.51 10.44
C VAL A 13 -4.95 -8.62 9.28
N LEU A 14 -5.48 -7.40 9.27
CA LEU A 14 -5.05 -6.35 8.35
C LEU A 14 -3.97 -5.52 9.05
N ALA A 15 -2.75 -5.53 8.52
CA ALA A 15 -1.63 -4.75 9.02
C ALA A 15 -1.52 -3.44 8.22
N VAL A 16 -2.26 -2.41 8.66
CA VAL A 16 -2.31 -1.12 7.97
C VAL A 16 -1.05 -0.32 8.30
N GLN A 17 -0.31 0.09 7.28
CA GLN A 17 0.92 0.88 7.42
C GLN A 17 0.73 2.31 6.92
N ASP A 18 1.28 3.28 7.65
CA ASP A 18 1.30 4.69 7.26
C ASP A 18 2.38 5.48 8.02
N THR A 19 2.74 6.66 7.52
CA THR A 19 3.76 7.52 8.11
C THR A 19 3.19 8.90 8.47
N THR A 20 3.32 9.29 9.74
CA THR A 20 3.02 10.66 10.19
C THR A 20 4.27 11.41 10.65
N SER A 21 4.12 12.70 10.95
CA SER A 21 5.17 13.55 11.50
C SER A 21 4.71 14.17 12.81
N LEU A 22 5.56 14.10 13.84
CA LEU A 22 5.37 14.83 15.09
C LEU A 22 6.11 16.15 14.99
N ASP A 23 5.37 17.26 14.88
CA ASP A 23 5.94 18.60 14.75
C ASP A 23 6.29 19.19 16.13
N PHE A 24 7.57 19.51 16.31
CA PHE A 24 8.11 20.14 17.52
C PHE A 24 8.79 21.48 17.23
N THR A 25 8.47 22.13 16.11
CA THR A 25 9.12 23.34 15.61
C THR A 25 9.14 24.49 16.63
N THR A 26 8.06 24.62 17.43
CA THR A 26 7.94 25.67 18.46
C THR A 26 8.68 25.33 19.76
N GLN A 27 9.08 24.07 19.95
CA GLN A 27 9.67 23.57 21.20
C GLN A 27 11.20 23.65 21.16
N LYS A 28 11.73 24.89 21.15
CA LYS A 28 13.16 25.21 20.96
C LYS A 28 14.13 24.51 21.93
N ALA A 29 13.65 24.06 23.09
CA ALA A 29 14.47 23.35 24.08
C ALA A 29 14.70 21.87 23.72
N LYS A 30 13.90 21.28 22.82
CA LYS A 30 14.04 19.88 22.40
C LYS A 30 15.24 19.72 21.47
N LYS A 31 16.06 18.72 21.76
CA LYS A 31 17.23 18.33 20.95
C LYS A 31 16.93 17.02 20.20
N GLY A 32 17.74 16.71 19.19
CA GLY A 32 17.60 15.47 18.40
C GLY A 32 16.45 15.46 17.40
N MET A 33 15.85 16.62 17.12
CA MET A 33 14.81 16.76 16.10
C MET A 33 15.45 16.86 14.72
N GLY A 34 14.83 16.23 13.73
CA GLY A 34 15.24 16.29 12.32
C GLY A 34 14.35 17.22 11.50
N TYR A 35 14.73 17.51 10.26
CA TYR A 35 13.87 18.29 9.37
C TYR A 35 12.63 17.48 8.94
N LEU A 36 11.47 18.14 8.82
CA LEU A 36 10.23 17.55 8.30
C LEU A 36 10.06 17.85 6.80
N ASP A 37 8.85 17.71 6.27
CA ASP A 37 8.61 17.90 4.82
C ASP A 37 8.75 19.37 4.39
N TYR A 38 8.60 20.31 5.34
CA TYR A 38 8.94 21.71 5.16
C TYR A 38 10.27 22.05 5.81
N LYS A 39 11.13 22.81 5.10
CA LYS A 39 12.52 23.09 5.52
C LYS A 39 12.66 23.78 6.88
N LYS A 40 11.63 24.52 7.33
CA LYS A 40 11.65 25.23 8.63
C LYS A 40 10.89 24.48 9.73
N SER A 41 10.37 23.29 9.42
CA SER A 41 9.68 22.44 10.37
C SER A 41 10.61 21.36 10.88
N PHE A 42 10.61 21.14 12.19
CA PHE A 42 11.49 20.17 12.85
C PHE A 42 10.70 19.24 13.75
N GLY A 43 11.08 17.96 13.75
CA GLY A 43 10.36 16.95 14.49
C GLY A 43 10.86 15.54 14.26
N LEU A 44 9.95 14.59 14.43
CA LEU A 44 10.20 13.17 14.22
C LEU A 44 9.24 12.63 13.16
N LYS A 45 9.70 11.66 12.38
CA LYS A 45 8.84 10.83 11.56
C LYS A 45 8.48 9.57 12.33
N VAL A 46 7.24 9.12 12.15
CA VAL A 46 6.70 7.94 12.82
C VAL A 46 6.03 7.08 11.76
N HIS A 47 6.55 5.88 11.54
CA HIS A 47 5.92 4.88 10.69
C HIS A 47 5.27 3.82 11.56
N THR A 48 3.96 3.67 11.41
CA THR A 48 3.13 2.85 12.29
C THR A 48 2.56 1.67 11.50
N THR A 49 2.51 0.50 12.12
CA THR A 49 1.71 -0.64 11.66
C THR A 49 0.57 -0.88 12.65
N LEU A 50 -0.65 -0.57 12.25
CA LEU A 50 -1.87 -0.79 13.02
C LEU A 50 -2.51 -2.12 12.63
N GLY A 51 -2.72 -3.01 13.60
CA GLY A 51 -3.50 -4.23 13.42
C GLY A 51 -4.99 -3.94 13.45
N VAL A 52 -5.72 -4.43 12.46
CA VAL A 52 -7.18 -4.25 12.31
C VAL A 52 -7.81 -5.60 11.95
N SER A 53 -8.97 -5.92 12.53
CA SER A 53 -9.72 -7.13 12.15
C SER A 53 -10.31 -7.01 10.73
N PRO A 54 -10.73 -8.12 10.10
CA PRO A 54 -11.40 -8.09 8.79
C PRO A 54 -12.72 -7.32 8.79
N GLN A 55 -13.29 -7.02 9.96
CA GLN A 55 -14.50 -6.22 10.15
C GLN A 55 -14.20 -4.72 10.37
N GLY A 56 -12.92 -4.32 10.35
CA GLY A 56 -12.52 -2.93 10.55
C GLY A 56 -12.40 -2.50 12.02
N ILE A 57 -12.22 -3.45 12.95
CA ILE A 57 -12.03 -3.16 14.37
C ILE A 57 -10.52 -3.03 14.67
N PRO A 58 -10.03 -1.90 15.20
CA PRO A 58 -8.64 -1.77 15.60
C PRO A 58 -8.28 -2.73 16.75
N LEU A 59 -7.21 -3.51 16.57
CA LEU A 59 -6.71 -4.48 17.54
C LEU A 59 -5.53 -3.94 18.36
N GLY A 60 -4.81 -2.95 17.82
CA GLY A 60 -3.69 -2.26 18.46
C GLY A 60 -2.49 -2.11 17.54
N LEU A 61 -1.41 -1.52 18.04
CA LEU A 61 -0.16 -1.36 17.29
C LEU A 61 0.60 -2.68 17.26
N ILE A 62 1.03 -3.07 16.06
CA ILE A 62 1.95 -4.19 15.81
C ILE A 62 3.38 -3.67 15.89
N ASN A 63 3.68 -2.62 15.12
CA ASN A 63 5.01 -2.03 15.04
C ASN A 63 4.93 -0.51 15.02
N GLN A 64 5.96 0.15 15.54
CA GLN A 64 6.15 1.58 15.38
C GLN A 64 7.65 1.89 15.27
N TYR A 65 8.03 2.53 14.18
CA TYR A 65 9.40 2.99 13.93
C TYR A 65 9.46 4.51 13.95
N VAL A 66 10.34 5.08 14.76
CA VAL A 66 10.49 6.52 14.96
C VAL A 66 11.91 6.95 14.62
N TRP A 67 12.04 7.99 13.79
CA TRP A 67 13.36 8.54 13.44
C TRP A 67 13.35 10.06 13.28
N ALA A 68 14.53 10.64 13.38
CA ALA A 68 14.81 12.03 13.03
C ALA A 68 15.59 12.07 11.71
N ARG A 69 15.19 12.91 10.77
CA ARG A 69 15.96 13.12 9.53
C ARG A 69 17.22 13.95 9.78
N GLU A 70 18.36 13.46 9.33
CA GLU A 70 19.63 14.20 9.43
C GLU A 70 19.76 15.27 8.34
N GLU A 71 20.18 16.48 8.70
CA GLU A 71 20.31 17.62 7.77
C GLU A 71 21.19 17.33 6.54
N LYS A 72 22.23 16.50 6.69
CA LYS A 72 23.09 16.05 5.59
C LYS A 72 22.33 15.34 4.46
N ASN A 73 21.15 14.78 4.78
CA ASN A 73 20.31 14.06 3.83
C ASN A 73 19.32 14.96 3.07
N LEU A 74 19.31 16.27 3.38
CA LEU A 74 18.40 17.22 2.76
C LEU A 74 18.67 17.33 1.24
N GLY A 75 17.65 17.04 0.44
CA GLY A 75 17.73 17.08 -1.03
C GLY A 75 18.19 15.78 -1.70
N ILE A 76 18.64 14.76 -0.94
CA ILE A 76 19.04 13.46 -1.49
C ILE A 76 17.88 12.75 -2.20
N ALA A 77 16.62 13.10 -1.87
CA ALA A 77 15.43 12.60 -2.57
C ALA A 77 15.48 12.78 -4.10
N LYS A 78 16.20 13.79 -4.61
CA LYS A 78 16.41 13.99 -6.06
C LYS A 78 17.22 12.85 -6.72
N GLN A 79 18.04 12.16 -5.94
CA GLN A 79 18.89 11.06 -6.39
C GLN A 79 18.26 9.68 -6.16
N ARG A 80 17.00 9.61 -5.67
CA ARG A 80 16.34 8.35 -5.28
C ARG A 80 16.31 7.26 -6.37
N LYS A 81 16.32 7.62 -7.65
CA LYS A 81 16.33 6.64 -8.75
C LYS A 81 17.68 5.94 -8.93
N LYS A 82 18.77 6.49 -8.38
CA LYS A 82 20.13 5.95 -8.48
C LYS A 82 20.57 5.15 -7.25
N ARG A 83 19.68 5.04 -6.26
CA ARG A 83 19.96 4.43 -4.96
C ARG A 83 19.17 3.14 -4.83
N GLU A 84 19.72 2.17 -4.12
CA GLU A 84 18.96 0.99 -3.71
C GLU A 84 17.93 1.37 -2.64
N THR A 85 16.86 0.59 -2.51
CA THR A 85 15.75 0.91 -1.59
C THR A 85 16.20 0.93 -0.13
N GLU A 86 17.15 0.08 0.26
CA GLU A 86 17.75 0.00 1.60
C GLU A 86 18.37 1.32 2.05
N GLU A 87 18.84 2.16 1.11
CA GLU A 87 19.45 3.44 1.44
C GLU A 87 18.42 4.59 1.58
N LYS A 88 17.13 4.31 1.34
CA LYS A 88 16.06 5.31 1.28
C LYS A 88 15.14 5.14 2.48
N GLU A 89 14.44 6.22 2.83
CA GLU A 89 13.38 6.14 3.83
C GLU A 89 12.24 5.19 3.43
N SER A 90 12.07 4.88 2.15
CA SER A 90 11.09 3.89 1.68
C SER A 90 11.38 2.47 2.19
N GLN A 91 12.60 2.19 2.68
CA GLN A 91 12.94 0.92 3.31
C GLN A 91 12.03 0.57 4.50
N ARG A 92 11.51 1.58 5.21
CA ARG A 92 10.63 1.39 6.38
C ARG A 92 9.39 0.53 6.11
N TRP A 93 8.88 0.52 4.88
CA TRP A 93 7.74 -0.31 4.48
C TRP A 93 8.13 -1.79 4.47
N LEU A 94 9.33 -2.11 3.97
CA LEU A 94 9.89 -3.47 3.91
C LEU A 94 10.30 -3.96 5.31
N ASP A 95 10.88 -3.05 6.11
CA ASP A 95 11.25 -3.34 7.50
C ASP A 95 9.99 -3.64 8.33
N SER A 96 8.94 -2.82 8.21
CA SER A 96 7.70 -3.03 8.96
C SER A 96 6.93 -4.28 8.51
N LEU A 97 7.02 -4.65 7.23
CA LEU A 97 6.54 -5.95 6.76
C LEU A 97 7.30 -7.09 7.45
N SER A 98 8.64 -7.01 7.51
CA SER A 98 9.48 -8.02 8.18
C SER A 98 9.16 -8.14 9.67
N GLU A 99 9.04 -7.00 10.37
CA GLU A 99 8.67 -6.95 11.78
C GLU A 99 7.30 -7.58 12.03
N THR A 100 6.32 -7.30 11.16
CA THR A 100 4.98 -7.90 11.27
C THR A 100 5.05 -9.42 11.12
N GLN A 101 5.81 -9.93 10.15
CA GLN A 101 5.97 -11.37 9.94
C GLN A 101 6.65 -12.07 11.11
N GLN A 102 7.59 -11.42 11.79
CA GLN A 102 8.26 -11.99 12.96
C GLN A 102 7.37 -12.02 14.21
N GLN A 103 6.47 -11.05 14.34
CA GLN A 103 5.62 -10.91 15.52
C GLN A 103 4.31 -11.69 15.45
N ILE A 104 3.79 -11.95 14.24
CA ILE A 104 2.51 -12.62 14.05
C ILE A 104 2.73 -14.11 13.71
N PRO A 105 2.09 -15.04 14.44
CA PRO A 105 2.14 -16.47 14.15
C PRO A 105 1.77 -16.83 12.70
N GLU A 106 2.41 -17.86 12.15
CA GLU A 106 2.24 -18.27 10.74
C GLU A 106 0.86 -18.87 10.42
N ASP A 107 0.09 -19.29 11.43
CA ASP A 107 -1.28 -19.78 11.28
C ASP A 107 -2.31 -18.65 11.07
N ILE A 108 -1.91 -17.40 11.27
CA ILE A 108 -2.76 -16.22 11.06
C ILE A 108 -2.39 -15.58 9.73
N GLN A 109 -3.36 -15.38 8.84
CA GLN A 109 -3.11 -14.63 7.62
C GLN A 109 -2.95 -13.14 7.91
N VAL A 110 -1.90 -12.54 7.37
CA VAL A 110 -1.60 -11.11 7.48
C VAL A 110 -1.78 -10.48 6.12
N VAL A 111 -2.57 -9.40 6.05
CA VAL A 111 -2.69 -8.57 4.84
C VAL A 111 -2.13 -7.19 5.15
N THR A 112 -0.92 -6.92 4.66
CA THR A 112 -0.29 -5.59 4.79
C THR A 112 -0.94 -4.61 3.82
N ILE A 113 -1.53 -3.56 4.37
CA ILE A 113 -2.24 -2.53 3.61
C ILE A 113 -1.42 -1.24 3.60
N GLY A 114 -1.15 -0.70 2.41
CA GLY A 114 -0.40 0.53 2.21
C GLY A 114 -1.04 1.44 1.17
N ASP A 115 -0.81 2.74 1.29
CA ASP A 115 -1.28 3.73 0.33
C ASP A 115 -0.36 3.79 -0.92
N CYS A 116 -0.47 4.85 -1.72
CA CYS A 116 0.33 5.01 -2.93
C CYS A 116 1.83 5.18 -2.67
N GLU A 117 2.25 5.56 -1.45
CA GLU A 117 3.67 5.64 -1.12
C GLU A 117 4.32 4.26 -1.00
N ALA A 118 3.52 3.24 -0.67
CA ALA A 118 3.95 1.85 -0.60
C ALA A 118 4.03 1.14 -1.97
N ASP A 119 3.67 1.80 -3.09
CA ASP A 119 3.81 1.27 -4.45
C ASP A 119 5.29 1.17 -4.87
N ILE A 120 6.02 0.27 -4.21
CA ILE A 120 7.47 0.08 -4.34
C ILE A 120 7.68 -1.33 -4.90
N PHE A 121 8.46 -1.45 -5.97
CA PHE A 121 8.71 -2.76 -6.58
C PHE A 121 9.37 -3.74 -5.61
N ASP A 122 10.34 -3.26 -4.84
CA ASP A 122 11.04 -4.08 -3.84
C ASP A 122 10.11 -4.59 -2.74
N LEU A 123 9.05 -3.87 -2.37
CA LEU A 123 8.06 -4.37 -1.43
C LEU A 123 7.28 -5.57 -2.00
N PHE A 124 6.87 -5.48 -3.28
CA PHE A 124 6.22 -6.61 -3.95
C PHE A 124 7.16 -7.81 -4.13
N ALA A 125 8.44 -7.56 -4.39
CA ALA A 125 9.47 -8.57 -4.63
C ALA A 125 10.08 -9.17 -3.35
N GLN A 126 9.87 -8.53 -2.18
CA GLN A 126 10.37 -9.03 -0.91
C GLN A 126 9.82 -10.43 -0.61
N SER A 127 10.68 -11.32 -0.12
CA SER A 127 10.27 -12.66 0.31
C SER A 127 9.31 -12.57 1.50
N ARG A 128 8.26 -13.38 1.47
CA ARG A 128 7.19 -13.38 2.47
C ARG A 128 6.86 -14.81 2.87
N SER A 129 6.47 -15.01 4.13
CA SER A 129 5.87 -16.26 4.59
C SER A 129 4.56 -16.54 3.84
N PRO A 130 4.11 -17.80 3.69
CA PRO A 130 2.90 -18.12 2.93
C PRO A 130 1.62 -17.44 3.41
N ASN A 131 1.56 -17.06 4.69
CA ASN A 131 0.45 -16.35 5.33
C ASN A 131 0.53 -14.82 5.18
N SER A 132 1.59 -14.27 4.58
CA SER A 132 1.85 -12.82 4.49
C SER A 132 1.56 -12.30 3.08
N HIS A 133 0.51 -11.49 2.99
CA HIS A 133 0.01 -10.92 1.74
C HIS A 133 0.06 -9.40 1.74
N LEU A 134 0.06 -8.83 0.54
CA LEU A 134 0.07 -7.38 0.31
C LEU A 134 -1.27 -6.92 -0.27
N LEU A 135 -1.70 -5.71 0.06
CA LEU A 135 -2.80 -4.99 -0.55
C LEU A 135 -2.45 -3.50 -0.61
N ILE A 136 -1.84 -3.09 -1.71
CA ILE A 136 -1.21 -1.77 -1.86
C ILE A 136 -1.94 -0.94 -2.90
N ARG A 137 -2.16 0.35 -2.64
CA ARG A 137 -2.68 1.27 -3.66
C ARG A 137 -1.61 1.53 -4.72
N GLY A 138 -1.85 1.11 -5.94
CA GLY A 138 -1.01 1.42 -7.09
C GLY A 138 -1.15 2.87 -7.55
N THR A 139 -0.04 3.48 -7.94
CA THR A 139 0.03 4.80 -8.58
C THR A 139 0.92 4.81 -9.83
N HIS A 140 1.82 3.84 -9.98
CA HIS A 140 2.74 3.78 -11.08
C HIS A 140 2.15 3.01 -12.28
N ASN A 141 2.29 3.59 -13.46
CA ASN A 141 1.93 2.90 -14.70
C ASN A 141 3.04 1.92 -15.10
N ARG A 142 3.06 0.77 -14.42
CA ARG A 142 4.09 -0.27 -14.57
C ARG A 142 3.93 -1.01 -15.90
N LYS A 143 5.04 -1.51 -16.44
CA LYS A 143 5.01 -2.47 -17.55
C LYS A 143 4.53 -3.82 -17.03
N VAL A 144 3.62 -4.46 -17.76
CA VAL A 144 2.99 -5.71 -17.34
C VAL A 144 2.82 -6.68 -18.49
N ASN A 145 2.81 -7.97 -18.15
CA ASN A 145 2.32 -9.04 -19.03
C ASN A 145 1.06 -9.67 -18.41
N TYR A 146 0.11 -10.08 -19.23
CA TYR A 146 -1.02 -10.89 -18.76
C TYR A 146 -0.53 -12.30 -18.42
N LEU A 147 -0.99 -12.85 -17.30
CA LEU A 147 -0.62 -14.23 -16.92
C LEU A 147 -1.35 -15.30 -17.75
N GLU A 148 -2.54 -14.99 -18.27
CA GLU A 148 -3.40 -15.92 -19.01
C GLU A 148 -3.18 -15.88 -20.54
N ASP A 149 -2.48 -14.86 -21.05
CA ASP A 149 -2.38 -14.58 -22.49
C ASP A 149 -1.09 -15.16 -23.12
N LYS A 150 -0.77 -16.43 -22.80
CA LYS A 150 0.38 -17.14 -23.40
C LYS A 150 0.15 -17.55 -24.86
N GLN A 151 -1.04 -17.33 -25.42
CA GLN A 151 -1.42 -17.86 -26.75
C GLN A 151 -1.33 -16.89 -27.93
N LYS A 152 -0.92 -15.64 -27.75
CA LYS A 152 -0.65 -14.76 -28.92
C LYS A 152 0.83 -14.75 -29.28
N SER A 153 1.18 -15.64 -30.20
CA SER A 153 2.43 -15.62 -30.96
C SER A 153 2.53 -14.32 -31.76
N GLY A 154 3.35 -13.40 -31.28
CA GLY A 154 3.67 -12.13 -31.91
C GLY A 154 4.10 -11.18 -30.81
N HIS A 155 5.31 -10.61 -30.92
CA HIS A 155 5.91 -9.74 -29.91
C HIS A 155 4.86 -8.77 -29.33
N PRO A 156 4.33 -9.00 -28.11
CA PRO A 156 3.33 -8.12 -27.56
C PRO A 156 4.04 -6.80 -27.29
N GLU A 157 3.54 -5.69 -27.84
CA GLU A 157 4.00 -4.38 -27.39
C GLU A 157 3.91 -4.31 -25.86
N PRO A 158 4.90 -3.74 -25.16
CA PRO A 158 4.89 -3.68 -23.71
C PRO A 158 3.62 -2.95 -23.25
N LYS A 159 2.70 -3.69 -22.64
CA LYS A 159 1.47 -3.13 -22.11
C LYS A 159 1.74 -2.44 -20.77
N TYR A 160 0.91 -1.44 -20.50
CA TYR A 160 0.98 -0.63 -19.29
C TYR A 160 -0.21 -0.90 -18.39
N LEU A 161 0.06 -1.12 -17.10
CA LEU A 161 -0.89 -1.56 -16.09
C LEU A 161 -2.22 -0.81 -16.12
N HIS A 162 -2.18 0.53 -16.15
CA HIS A 162 -3.39 1.37 -16.08
C HIS A 162 -4.29 1.20 -17.30
N GLN A 163 -3.69 0.98 -18.48
CA GLN A 163 -4.44 0.73 -19.71
C GLN A 163 -4.99 -0.70 -19.69
N SER A 164 -4.13 -1.67 -19.38
CA SER A 164 -4.48 -3.09 -19.40
C SER A 164 -5.67 -3.42 -18.49
N ILE A 165 -5.67 -2.94 -17.24
CA ILE A 165 -6.79 -3.23 -16.33
C ILE A 165 -8.12 -2.59 -16.78
N ARG A 166 -8.09 -1.48 -17.54
CA ARG A 166 -9.29 -0.82 -18.06
C ARG A 166 -9.86 -1.51 -19.29
N GLU A 167 -9.04 -2.28 -20.02
CA GLU A 167 -9.50 -3.16 -21.11
C GLU A 167 -10.31 -4.35 -20.58
N ILE A 168 -10.16 -4.70 -19.29
CA ILE A 168 -10.92 -5.76 -18.65
C ILE A 168 -12.39 -5.34 -18.48
N LYS A 169 -13.30 -6.24 -18.85
CA LYS A 169 -14.73 -6.05 -18.63
C LYS A 169 -15.01 -5.96 -17.13
N ALA A 170 -15.83 -4.98 -16.75
CA ALA A 170 -16.32 -4.86 -15.38
C ALA A 170 -17.01 -6.16 -14.93
N CYS A 171 -16.66 -6.63 -13.73
CA CYS A 171 -17.19 -7.86 -13.16
C CYS A 171 -18.45 -7.60 -12.31
N GLY A 172 -18.64 -6.37 -11.83
CA GLY A 172 -19.77 -5.96 -11.01
C GLY A 172 -19.55 -4.59 -10.39
N SER A 173 -20.43 -4.21 -9.46
CA SER A 173 -20.35 -2.96 -8.72
C SER A 173 -20.50 -3.16 -7.21
N LEU A 174 -19.86 -2.31 -6.43
CA LEU A 174 -19.90 -2.30 -4.96
C LEU A 174 -20.22 -0.90 -4.46
N ASP A 175 -21.15 -0.78 -3.51
CA ASP A 175 -21.37 0.48 -2.79
C ASP A 175 -20.40 0.61 -1.62
N VAL A 176 -19.73 1.76 -1.53
CA VAL A 176 -18.79 2.09 -0.47
C VAL A 176 -19.27 3.36 0.25
N GLN A 177 -19.35 3.29 1.58
CA GLN A 177 -19.62 4.46 2.39
C GLN A 177 -18.37 5.34 2.50
N VAL A 178 -18.43 6.51 1.90
CA VAL A 178 -17.40 7.54 2.00
C VAL A 178 -17.73 8.41 3.20
N LYS A 179 -16.82 8.46 4.17
CA LYS A 179 -17.00 9.29 5.36
C LYS A 179 -16.82 10.76 5.02
N ARG A 180 -17.50 11.62 5.78
CA ARG A 180 -17.28 13.06 5.73
C ARG A 180 -15.82 13.39 6.03
N ASN A 181 -15.27 14.33 5.28
CA ASN A 181 -14.03 15.02 5.63
C ASN A 181 -14.18 16.53 5.37
N PRO A 182 -13.16 17.37 5.63
CA PRO A 182 -13.27 18.83 5.40
C PRO A 182 -13.58 19.23 3.94
N ASN A 183 -13.35 18.34 2.97
CA ASN A 183 -13.49 18.60 1.54
C ASN A 183 -14.78 18.03 0.92
N HIS A 184 -15.53 17.16 1.62
CA HIS A 184 -16.81 16.63 1.14
C HIS A 184 -17.68 16.03 2.27
N GLU A 185 -19.00 16.08 2.04
CA GLU A 185 -19.98 15.41 2.88
C GLU A 185 -19.92 13.88 2.76
N ALA A 186 -20.40 13.19 3.80
CA ALA A 186 -20.55 11.75 3.75
C ALA A 186 -21.51 11.35 2.61
N ARG A 187 -21.16 10.30 1.87
CA ARG A 187 -21.93 9.86 0.70
C ARG A 187 -21.73 8.38 0.43
N LEU A 188 -22.68 7.78 -0.28
CA LEU A 188 -22.53 6.45 -0.84
C LEU A 188 -21.94 6.57 -2.24
N ALA A 189 -20.82 5.90 -2.49
CA ALA A 189 -20.17 5.85 -3.79
C ALA A 189 -20.36 4.45 -4.38
N LYS A 190 -20.97 4.36 -5.57
CA LYS A 190 -21.05 3.10 -6.31
C LYS A 190 -19.79 2.93 -7.14
N LEU A 191 -19.04 1.86 -6.91
CA LEU A 191 -17.78 1.58 -7.59
C LEU A 191 -17.94 0.42 -8.57
N THR A 192 -17.60 0.62 -9.85
CA THR A 192 -17.39 -0.48 -10.80
C THR A 192 -16.06 -1.17 -10.46
N VAL A 193 -16.05 -2.50 -10.42
CA VAL A 193 -14.84 -3.29 -10.12
C VAL A 193 -14.42 -4.13 -11.33
N ARG A 194 -13.12 -4.07 -11.64
CA ARG A 194 -12.41 -4.95 -12.58
C ARG A 194 -11.29 -5.64 -11.83
N PHE A 195 -10.97 -6.89 -12.15
CA PHE A 195 -9.76 -7.52 -11.65
C PHE A 195 -9.14 -8.45 -12.69
N ALA A 196 -7.82 -8.57 -12.67
CA ALA A 196 -7.05 -9.49 -13.51
C ALA A 196 -5.67 -9.76 -12.93
N SER A 197 -5.04 -10.84 -13.40
CA SER A 197 -3.73 -11.32 -12.94
C SER A 197 -2.63 -10.85 -13.88
N PHE A 198 -1.61 -10.17 -13.34
CA PHE A 198 -0.52 -9.60 -14.12
C PHE A 198 0.85 -10.02 -13.58
N GLU A 199 1.81 -10.11 -14.49
CA GLU A 199 3.23 -10.15 -14.15
C GLU A 199 3.81 -8.74 -14.26
N ILE A 200 4.09 -8.13 -13.10
CA ILE A 200 4.66 -6.80 -12.97
C ILE A 200 6.16 -6.87 -13.27
N GLN A 201 6.59 -6.15 -14.31
CA GLN A 201 7.99 -6.17 -14.75
C GLN A 201 8.90 -5.33 -13.85
N VAL A 202 10.16 -5.75 -13.74
CA VAL A 202 11.20 -5.04 -12.99
C VAL A 202 11.42 -3.64 -13.57
N PRO A 203 11.38 -2.56 -12.77
CA PRO A 203 11.61 -1.21 -13.28
C PRO A 203 13.03 -1.06 -13.84
N SER A 204 13.15 -0.33 -14.96
CA SER A 204 14.41 -0.21 -15.73
C SER A 204 15.57 0.47 -15.00
N HIS A 205 15.30 1.18 -13.91
CA HIS A 205 16.31 1.89 -13.13
C HIS A 205 16.92 1.04 -12.01
N HIS A 206 16.41 -0.16 -11.75
CA HIS A 206 17.08 -1.09 -10.84
C HIS A 206 18.43 -1.51 -11.40
N SER A 207 19.41 -1.65 -10.50
CA SER A 207 20.74 -2.10 -10.86
C SER A 207 20.70 -3.49 -11.50
N LYS A 208 21.45 -3.66 -12.61
CA LYS A 208 21.66 -4.97 -13.22
C LYS A 208 22.57 -5.88 -12.38
N ALA A 209 23.30 -5.32 -11.41
CA ALA A 209 24.17 -6.09 -10.52
C ALA A 209 23.38 -6.92 -9.49
N THR A 210 22.16 -6.50 -9.17
CA THR A 210 21.25 -7.22 -8.26
C THR A 210 19.99 -7.59 -9.03
N PRO A 211 20.03 -8.68 -9.84
CA PRO A 211 18.93 -9.07 -10.70
C PRO A 211 17.71 -9.42 -9.85
N ARG A 212 16.56 -8.86 -10.25
CA ARG A 212 15.25 -9.14 -9.66
C ARG A 212 14.39 -9.83 -10.69
N GLN A 213 13.39 -10.58 -10.23
CA GLN A 213 12.43 -11.24 -11.11
C GLN A 213 11.12 -10.44 -11.15
N PRO A 214 10.40 -10.47 -12.29
CA PRO A 214 9.02 -9.97 -12.34
C PRO A 214 8.15 -10.63 -11.26
N VAL A 215 7.17 -9.88 -10.75
CA VAL A 215 6.30 -10.32 -9.65
C VAL A 215 4.89 -10.53 -10.15
N LYS A 216 4.30 -11.68 -9.84
CA LYS A 216 2.89 -11.97 -10.12
C LYS A 216 2.01 -11.29 -9.07
N LEU A 217 1.08 -10.47 -9.49
CA LEU A 217 0.11 -9.81 -8.61
C LEU A 217 -1.29 -9.85 -9.23
N GLN A 218 -2.30 -9.94 -8.38
CA GLN A 218 -3.66 -9.61 -8.74
C GLN A 218 -3.83 -8.10 -8.70
N VAL A 219 -4.53 -7.57 -9.69
CA VAL A 219 -4.80 -6.14 -9.83
C VAL A 219 -6.29 -5.94 -9.80
N ILE A 220 -6.76 -5.06 -8.92
CA ILE A 220 -8.16 -4.68 -8.80
C ILE A 220 -8.27 -3.19 -9.13
N LEU A 221 -9.14 -2.81 -10.05
CA LEU A 221 -9.50 -1.42 -10.30
C LEU A 221 -10.94 -1.20 -9.86
N ALA A 222 -11.11 -0.39 -8.82
CA ALA A 222 -12.40 0.09 -8.35
C ALA A 222 -12.55 1.59 -8.69
N GLU A 223 -13.52 1.92 -9.53
CA GLU A 223 -13.76 3.28 -10.02
C GLU A 223 -15.20 3.70 -9.77
N GLU A 224 -15.39 4.92 -9.29
CA GLU A 224 -16.70 5.48 -9.02
C GLU A 224 -17.52 5.72 -10.28
N GLU A 225 -18.73 5.19 -10.31
CA GLU A 225 -19.75 5.47 -11.32
C GLU A 225 -20.42 6.81 -11.01
N ASN A 226 -20.51 7.69 -12.01
CA ASN A 226 -21.27 8.94 -11.95
C ASN A 226 -20.95 9.80 -10.70
N PRO A 227 -19.68 10.19 -10.48
CA PRO A 227 -19.30 11.00 -9.33
C PRO A 227 -20.06 12.33 -9.32
N HIS A 228 -20.43 12.82 -8.13
CA HIS A 228 -21.04 14.13 -7.98
C HIS A 228 -20.13 15.23 -8.50
N THR A 229 -20.71 16.23 -9.18
CA THR A 229 -19.97 17.39 -9.68
C THR A 229 -19.18 18.08 -8.57
N GLY A 230 -17.89 18.35 -8.82
CA GLY A 230 -16.99 19.00 -7.85
C GLY A 230 -16.35 18.06 -6.82
N VAL A 231 -16.68 16.77 -6.83
CA VAL A 231 -16.03 15.76 -5.99
C VAL A 231 -14.98 15.01 -6.80
N ASN A 232 -13.79 14.81 -6.20
CA ASN A 232 -12.79 13.93 -6.79
C ASN A 232 -13.32 12.48 -6.75
N PRO A 233 -13.48 11.80 -7.90
CA PRO A 233 -14.00 10.44 -7.93
C PRO A 233 -13.07 9.47 -7.22
N ILE A 234 -13.64 8.44 -6.60
CA ILE A 234 -12.87 7.31 -6.13
C ILE A 234 -12.30 6.57 -7.36
N SER A 235 -10.98 6.45 -7.39
CA SER A 235 -10.27 5.56 -8.30
C SER A 235 -9.15 4.88 -7.51
N TRP A 236 -9.38 3.61 -7.20
CA TRP A 236 -8.45 2.76 -6.47
C TRP A 236 -7.97 1.66 -7.40
N LEU A 237 -6.71 1.79 -7.83
CA LEU A 237 -5.93 0.70 -8.36
C LEU A 237 -5.28 -0.01 -7.18
N LEU A 238 -5.61 -1.26 -6.93
CA LEU A 238 -5.09 -2.06 -5.82
C LEU A 238 -4.26 -3.22 -6.38
N LEU A 239 -3.04 -3.34 -5.88
CA LEU A 239 -2.09 -4.40 -6.20
C LEU A 239 -2.04 -5.36 -5.01
N THR A 240 -2.40 -6.63 -5.22
CA THR A 240 -2.43 -7.61 -4.15
C THR A 240 -1.75 -8.91 -4.50
N SER A 241 -1.15 -9.54 -3.50
CA SER A 241 -0.61 -10.91 -3.58
C SER A 241 -1.56 -11.95 -3.01
N LEU A 242 -2.82 -11.57 -2.72
CA LEU A 242 -3.90 -12.51 -2.46
C LEU A 242 -4.35 -13.13 -3.78
N ASP A 243 -4.80 -14.38 -3.75
CA ASP A 243 -5.46 -14.98 -4.89
C ASP A 243 -6.87 -14.39 -5.04
N ILE A 244 -7.16 -13.87 -6.24
CA ILE A 244 -8.45 -13.25 -6.57
C ILE A 244 -9.05 -14.03 -7.73
N SER A 245 -9.93 -14.97 -7.40
CA SER A 245 -10.61 -15.85 -8.36
C SER A 245 -12.09 -15.49 -8.56
N SER A 246 -12.61 -14.52 -7.81
CA SER A 246 -14.02 -14.14 -7.87
C SER A 246 -14.26 -12.66 -7.57
N PHE A 247 -15.41 -12.16 -8.01
CA PHE A 247 -15.88 -10.83 -7.65
C PHE A 247 -15.95 -10.64 -6.12
N GLU A 248 -16.38 -11.65 -5.36
CA GLU A 248 -16.44 -11.60 -3.89
C GLU A 248 -15.06 -11.43 -3.24
N SER A 249 -14.04 -12.13 -3.75
CA SER A 249 -12.65 -11.93 -3.31
C SER A 249 -12.14 -10.52 -3.64
N ALA A 250 -12.48 -9.99 -4.82
CA ALA A 250 -12.08 -8.64 -5.22
C ALA A 250 -12.73 -7.56 -4.34
N ILE A 251 -14.04 -7.64 -4.08
CA ILE A 251 -14.73 -6.66 -3.22
C ILE A 251 -14.29 -6.76 -1.76
N THR A 252 -13.86 -7.94 -1.30
CA THR A 252 -13.27 -8.09 0.03
C THR A 252 -12.00 -7.26 0.16
N CYS A 253 -11.11 -7.32 -0.83
CA CYS A 253 -9.93 -6.44 -0.88
C CYS A 253 -10.29 -4.96 -0.94
N VAL A 254 -11.30 -4.57 -1.75
CA VAL A 254 -11.76 -3.17 -1.81
C VAL A 254 -12.27 -2.71 -0.43
N ARG A 255 -13.03 -3.55 0.28
CA ARG A 255 -13.51 -3.26 1.65
C ARG A 255 -12.35 -3.16 2.63
N TRP A 256 -11.40 -4.08 2.61
CA TRP A 256 -10.21 -4.02 3.49
C TRP A 256 -9.39 -2.77 3.24
N TYR A 257 -9.16 -2.41 1.98
CA TYR A 257 -8.47 -1.16 1.63
C TYR A 257 -9.25 0.06 2.13
N SER A 258 -10.59 0.01 2.13
CA SER A 258 -11.44 1.06 2.72
C SER A 258 -11.27 1.21 4.24
N TYR A 259 -10.57 0.31 4.94
CA TYR A 259 -10.20 0.47 6.36
C TYR A 259 -8.85 1.14 6.56
N ARG A 260 -8.08 1.43 5.50
CA ARG A 260 -6.77 2.08 5.60
C ARG A 260 -6.85 3.40 6.38
N TRP A 261 -7.90 4.20 6.22
CA TRP A 261 -8.07 5.48 6.93
C TRP A 261 -8.12 5.33 8.47
N LEU A 262 -8.32 4.14 9.03
CA LEU A 262 -8.28 3.93 10.48
C LEU A 262 -6.94 4.35 11.09
N ILE A 263 -5.84 4.19 10.35
CA ILE A 263 -4.52 4.64 10.81
C ILE A 263 -4.39 6.17 10.80
N GLU A 264 -5.06 6.86 9.86
CA GLU A 264 -5.12 8.33 9.84
C GLU A 264 -5.91 8.86 11.03
N ARG A 265 -6.91 8.13 11.51
CA ARG A 265 -7.65 8.47 12.74
C ARG A 265 -6.83 8.21 14.01
N TYR A 266 -5.89 7.26 13.94
CA TYR A 266 -4.97 6.98 15.03
C TYR A 266 -3.88 8.06 15.14
N HIS A 267 -3.36 8.54 14.01
CA HIS A 267 -2.42 9.66 13.92
C HIS A 267 -3.05 11.00 14.33
#